data_AF-I3YVP9-F1
#
_entry.id   AF-I3YVP9-F1
#
_cell.length_a   1.000
_cell.length_b   1.000
_cell.length_c   1.000
_cell.angle_alpha   90.00
_cell.angle_beta   90.00
_cell.angle_gamma   90.00
#
_symmetry.space_group_name_H-M   'P 1'
#
loop_
_entity.id
_entity.type
_entity.pdbx_description
1 polymer ?
#
loop_
_entity_poly.entity_id
_entity_poly.type
_entity_poly.pdbx_seq_one_letter_code
_entity_poly.pdbx_strand_id
1 'polypeptide(L)' 'MTTEELTTKIEEALDEIRPFLQNDGGDISLVSIEDGKVVNVQLQGACVGCSVNQMTLKSGVEMTIKKYAPQIEKVVSVS' A
#
# COMPACT_ATOMS: atom_id res chain seq x y z
N MET A 1 -17.81 2.99 -6.85
CA MET A 1 -17.09 1.77 -6.46
C MET A 1 -17.56 1.38 -5.08
N THR A 2 -17.92 0.12 -4.89
CA THR A 2 -18.18 -0.43 -3.56
C THR A 2 -16.85 -0.71 -2.85
N THR A 3 -16.89 -0.94 -1.54
CA THR A 3 -15.70 -1.30 -0.74
C THR A 3 -15.03 -2.58 -1.26
N GLU A 4 -15.81 -3.55 -1.74
CA GLU A 4 -15.29 -4.79 -2.34
C GLU A 4 -14.48 -4.52 -3.61
N GLU A 5 -15.02 -3.71 -4.55
CA GLU A 5 -14.29 -3.34 -5.76
C GLU A 5 -13.00 -2.58 -5.45
N LEU A 6 -13.04 -1.69 -4.46
CA LEU A 6 -11.88 -0.96 -3.99
C LEU A 6 -10.81 -1.88 -3.41
N THR A 7 -11.23 -2.87 -2.63
CA THR A 7 -10.34 -3.88 -2.04
C THR A 7 -9.59 -4.61 -3.13
N THR A 8 -10.31 -5.15 -4.12
CA THR A 8 -9.69 -5.85 -5.26
C THR A 8 -8.70 -4.95 -6.00
N LYS A 9 -9.08 -3.71 -6.31
CA LYS A 9 -8.20 -2.77 -7.01
C LYS A 9 -6.95 -2.40 -6.23
N ILE A 10 -7.07 -2.25 -4.91
CA ILE A 10 -5.93 -1.97 -4.04
C ILE A 10 -5.04 -3.20 -3.93
N GLU A 11 -5.61 -4.40 -3.82
CA GLU A 11 -4.82 -5.64 -3.83
C GLU A 11 -4.04 -5.81 -5.14
N GLU A 12 -4.67 -5.57 -6.29
CA GLU A 12 -3.96 -5.56 -7.59
C GLU A 12 -2.82 -4.54 -7.62
N ALA A 13 -3.06 -3.35 -7.08
CA ALA A 13 -2.04 -2.32 -6.96
C ALA A 13 -0.88 -2.77 -6.08
N LEU A 14 -1.16 -3.42 -4.94
CA LEU A 14 -0.14 -3.94 -4.03
C LEU A 14 0.64 -5.11 -4.64
N ASP A 15 -0.02 -6.00 -5.38
CA ASP A 15 0.62 -7.12 -6.09
C ASP A 15 1.65 -6.66 -7.13
N GLU A 16 1.47 -5.47 -7.75
CA GLU A 16 2.49 -4.85 -8.61
C GLU A 16 3.78 -4.52 -7.83
N ILE A 17 3.68 -4.20 -6.54
CA ILE A 17 4.80 -3.68 -5.70
C ILE A 17 5.45 -4.80 -4.87
N ARG A 18 4.66 -5.79 -4.45
CA ARG A 18 5.13 -6.96 -3.69
C ARG A 18 6.42 -7.59 -4.22
N PRO A 19 6.60 -7.88 -5.53
CA PRO A 19 7.84 -8.48 -6.01
C PRO A 19 9.07 -7.59 -5.76
N PHE A 20 8.92 -6.26 -5.81
CA PHE A 20 10.01 -5.33 -5.49
C PHE A 20 10.32 -5.36 -3.99
N LEU A 21 9.29 -5.33 -3.13
CA LEU A 21 9.47 -5.39 -1.68
C LEU A 21 10.09 -6.72 -1.23
N GLN A 22 9.63 -7.83 -1.80
CA GLN A 22 10.12 -9.18 -1.49
C GLN A 22 11.57 -9.36 -1.91
N ASN A 23 12.00 -8.72 -3.00
CA ASN A 23 13.41 -8.71 -3.41
C ASN A 23 14.30 -7.99 -2.37
N ASP A 24 13.78 -6.97 -1.69
CA ASP A 24 14.42 -6.28 -0.56
C ASP A 24 14.17 -6.98 0.80
N GLY A 25 13.52 -8.15 0.81
CA GLY A 25 13.23 -8.93 2.02
C GLY A 25 12.08 -8.38 2.88
N GLY A 26 11.22 -7.55 2.30
CA GLY A 26 10.00 -7.03 2.93
C GLY A 26 8.72 -7.50 2.24
N ASP A 27 7.59 -7.05 2.76
CA ASP A 27 6.28 -7.26 2.13
C ASP A 27 5.30 -6.15 2.50
N ILE A 28 4.13 -6.13 1.87
CA ILE A 28 3.04 -5.21 2.17
C ILE A 28 1.68 -5.91 2.14
N SER A 29 0.84 -5.57 3.11
CA SER A 29 -0.53 -6.08 3.21
C SER A 29 -1.53 -4.95 3.40
N LEU A 30 -2.70 -5.08 2.77
CA LEU A 30 -3.85 -4.21 3.02
C LEU A 30 -4.44 -4.55 4.39
N VAL A 31 -4.67 -3.54 5.23
CA VAL A 31 -5.28 -3.70 6.56
C VAL A 31 -6.75 -3.29 6.52
N SER A 32 -7.03 -2.10 6.02
CA SER A 32 -8.41 -1.58 5.95
C SER A 32 -8.52 -0.42 4.98
N ILE A 33 -9.76 -0.11 4.60
CA ILE A 33 -10.11 1.05 3.78
C ILE A 33 -11.16 1.84 4.58
N GLU A 34 -10.83 3.07 4.96
CA GLU A 34 -11.73 3.97 5.68
C GLU A 34 -12.40 4.93 4.68
N ASP A 35 -13.73 5.00 4.76
CA ASP A 35 -14.59 5.88 3.94
C ASP A 35 -14.37 5.78 2.41
N GLY A 36 -13.72 4.70 1.93
CA GLY A 36 -13.33 4.55 0.53
C GLY A 36 -12.28 5.58 0.07
N LYS A 37 -11.60 6.25 1.00
CA LYS A 37 -10.70 7.39 0.76
C LYS A 37 -9.34 7.23 1.40
N VAL A 38 -9.27 6.53 2.54
CA VAL A 38 -8.02 6.31 3.26
C VAL A 38 -7.72 4.82 3.25
N VAL A 39 -6.50 4.45 2.85
CA VAL A 39 -6.06 3.05 2.83
C VAL A 39 -5.02 2.85 3.92
N ASN A 40 -5.28 1.92 4.81
CA ASN A 40 -4.33 1.47 5.82
C ASN A 40 -3.61 0.23 5.31
N VAL A 41 -2.29 0.30 5.26
CA VAL A 41 -1.40 -0.80 4.84
C VAL A 41 -0.42 -1.12 5.95
N GLN A 42 -0.01 -2.38 6.06
CA GLN A 42 1.04 -2.81 6.97
C GLN A 42 2.25 -3.26 6.17
N LEU A 43 3.39 -2.64 6.44
CA LEU A 43 4.68 -3.09 5.92
C LEU A 43 5.18 -4.24 6.79
N GLN A 44 5.77 -5.25 6.17
CA GLN A 44 6.29 -6.44 6.84
C GLN A 44 7.76 -6.69 6.46
N GLY A 45 8.45 -7.52 7.24
CA GLY A 45 9.83 -7.94 6.98
C GLY A 45 10.87 -6.81 7.13
N ALA A 46 11.90 -6.83 6.29
CA ALA A 46 13.02 -5.89 6.34
C ALA A 46 12.61 -4.43 6.10
N CYS A 47 11.45 -4.19 5.48
CA CYS A 47 10.90 -2.84 5.25
C CYS A 47 10.51 -2.09 6.55
N VAL A 48 10.27 -2.81 7.66
CA VAL A 48 9.84 -2.20 8.93
C VAL A 48 10.99 -1.43 9.61
N GLY A 49 12.23 -1.84 9.41
CA GLY A 49 13.41 -1.27 10.10
C GLY A 49 14.20 -0.23 9.31
N CYS A 50 13.88 0.00 8.03
CA CYS A 50 14.71 0.82 7.15
C CYS A 50 14.27 2.29 7.18
N SER A 51 14.68 3.04 8.22
CA SER A 51 14.30 4.44 8.46
C SER A 51 14.61 5.40 7.29
N VAL A 52 15.52 5.01 6.40
CA VAL A 52 15.96 5.85 5.27
C VAL A 52 14.99 5.79 4.08
N ASN A 53 14.25 4.69 3.92
CA ASN A 53 13.44 4.45 2.71
C ASN A 53 11.92 4.47 2.93
N GLN A 54 11.43 4.59 4.16
CA GLN A 54 9.98 4.54 4.42
C GLN A 54 9.19 5.68 3.73
N MET A 55 9.76 6.88 3.64
CA MET A 55 9.08 8.01 2.98
C MET A 55 8.91 7.76 1.47
N THR A 56 9.99 7.37 0.79
CA THR A 56 9.98 7.08 -0.65
C THR A 56 9.11 5.88 -0.98
N LEU A 57 9.20 4.81 -0.17
CA LEU A 57 8.39 3.61 -0.34
C LEU A 57 6.91 3.93 -0.20
N LYS A 58 6.54 4.68 0.85
CA LYS A 58 5.17 5.12 1.07
C LYS A 58 4.64 5.95 -0.09
N SER A 59 5.44 6.88 -0.62
CA SER A 59 5.05 7.66 -1.80
C SER A 59 4.86 6.80 -3.04
N GLY A 60 5.74 5.81 -3.27
CA GLY A 60 5.59 4.85 -4.37
C GLY A 60 4.31 4.02 -4.25
N VAL A 61 4.04 3.47 -3.06
CA VAL A 61 2.83 2.70 -2.76
C VAL A 61 1.58 3.55 -2.95
N GLU A 62 1.58 4.79 -2.43
CA GLU A 62 0.45 5.70 -2.59
C GLU A 62 0.19 6.04 -4.07
N MET A 63 1.25 6.25 -4.86
CA MET A 63 1.13 6.53 -6.28
C MET A 63 0.56 5.33 -7.06
N THR A 64 1.02 4.11 -6.77
CA THR A 64 0.49 2.90 -7.39
C THR A 64 -0.96 2.67 -6.98
N ILE A 65 -1.32 2.82 -5.70
CA ILE A 65 -2.72 2.70 -5.26
C ILE A 65 -3.61 3.72 -5.99
N LYS A 66 -3.18 4.99 -6.07
CA LYS A 66 -3.94 6.04 -6.77
C LYS A 66 -4.08 5.81 -8.28
N LYS A 67 -3.15 5.08 -8.91
CA LYS A 67 -3.26 4.65 -10.32
C LYS A 67 -4.45 3.71 -10.54
N TYR A 68 -4.72 2.81 -9.60
CA TYR A 68 -5.83 1.86 -9.67
C TYR A 68 -7.14 2.43 -9.10
N ALA A 69 -7.03 3.18 -8.02
CA ALA A 69 -8.12 3.79 -7.26
C ALA A 69 -7.85 5.30 -7.04
N PRO A 70 -8.10 6.15 -8.05
CA PRO A 70 -7.78 7.58 -7.98
C PRO A 70 -8.60 8.36 -6.94
N GLN A 71 -9.69 7.79 -6.41
CA GLN A 71 -10.46 8.37 -5.32
C GLN A 71 -9.77 8.28 -3.95
N ILE A 72 -8.73 7.45 -3.81
CA ILE A 72 -7.97 7.36 -2.57
C ILE A 72 -7.22 8.67 -2.36
N GLU A 73 -7.48 9.33 -1.24
CA GLU A 73 -6.86 10.61 -0.90
C GLU A 73 -5.53 10.39 -0.18
N LYS A 74 -5.45 9.37 0.68
CA LYS A 74 -4.32 9.15 1.60
C LYS A 74 -4.03 7.67 1.83
N VAL A 75 -2.74 7.33 1.92
CA VAL A 75 -2.29 6.01 2.40
C VAL A 75 -1.55 6.16 3.72
N VAL A 76 -1.89 5.29 4.68
CA VAL A 76 -1.29 5.25 6.02
C VAL A 76 -0.65 3.89 6.24
N SER A 77 0.63 3.89 6.60
CA SER A 77 1.32 2.71 7.07
C SER A 77 1.05 2.52 8.55
N VAL A 78 0.33 1.46 8.91
CA VAL A 78 0.17 1.02 10.30
C VAL A 78 1.26 0.01 10.65
N SER A 79 1.75 0.05 11.89
CA SER A 79 2.83 -0.81 12.39
C SER A 79 2.25 -1.96 13.20
#